data_AF-A0A7V1U5R6-F1
#
_entry.id   AF-A0A7V1U5R6-F1
#
_cell.length_a   1.000
_cell.length_b   1.000
_cell.length_c   1.000
_cell.angle_alpha   90.00
_cell.angle_beta   90.00
_cell.angle_gamma   90.00
#
_symmetry.space_group_name_H-M   'P 1'
#
loop_
_entity.id
_entity.type
_entity.pdbx_description
1 polymer ?
#
loop_
_entity_poly.entity_id
_entity_poly.type
_entity_poly.pdbx_seq_one_letter_code
_entity_poly.pdbx_strand_id
1 'polypeptide(L)'
;MAIKGKSKPKGGSRAVTPGPKPTYVPVRPPLLARRSFWVSVGAVVLVLAVAGIWYGLAKERAQAREAELARRLRNAALELQGRIDPIITPLGNPIPPSGFEAFPDLQGALSDAVGGGGDPKALADIANAAADAAGKAADDLEQVEAATIVGGKDLDAVFVLNAINARLRMIQGLRLFREAALLAADAAGERGDRATELATRAKDVFDLAGQVFGDGYHDYLEVQFKADIFRPTLPQPTG
;
A
#
# COMPACT_ATOMS: atom_id res chain seq x y z
N MET A 1 -0.96 -69.79 -120.42
CA MET A 1 -1.89 -70.83 -119.96
C MET A 1 -2.19 -70.60 -118.48
N ALA A 2 -3.47 -70.63 -118.13
CA ALA A 2 -3.99 -70.43 -116.79
C ALA A 2 -3.63 -71.59 -115.85
N ILE A 3 -3.59 -71.35 -114.54
CA ILE A 3 -4.46 -72.05 -113.56
C ILE A 3 -4.59 -71.17 -112.31
N LYS A 4 -5.84 -70.73 -112.13
CA LYS A 4 -6.43 -70.16 -110.92
C LYS A 4 -6.88 -71.32 -110.03
N GLY A 5 -6.68 -71.19 -108.73
CA GLY A 5 -7.31 -72.02 -107.71
C GLY A 5 -6.52 -71.95 -106.41
N LYS A 6 -7.09 -71.94 -105.21
CA LYS A 6 -8.46 -71.95 -104.70
C LYS A 6 -8.35 -71.37 -103.28
N SER A 7 -9.38 -70.69 -102.82
CA SER A 7 -9.49 -70.11 -101.48
C SER A 7 -9.96 -71.12 -100.42
N LYS A 8 -9.73 -70.74 -99.14
CA LYS A 8 -10.44 -71.05 -97.85
C LYS A 8 -9.72 -71.96 -96.83
N PRO A 9 -10.03 -71.87 -95.51
CA PRO A 9 -10.62 -70.74 -94.74
C PRO A 9 -10.01 -70.45 -93.34
N LYS A 10 -10.38 -69.26 -92.84
CA LYS A 10 -10.51 -68.79 -91.44
C LYS A 10 -10.37 -69.81 -90.29
N GLY A 11 -9.43 -69.54 -89.37
CA GLY A 11 -9.58 -69.70 -87.92
C GLY A 11 -9.01 -68.42 -87.28
N GLY A 12 -9.79 -67.56 -86.63
CA GLY A 12 -10.48 -67.84 -85.38
C GLY A 12 -9.94 -66.88 -84.29
N SER A 13 -9.84 -65.58 -84.57
CA SER A 13 -9.54 -64.59 -83.52
C SER A 13 -10.84 -64.25 -82.79
N ARG A 14 -11.05 -64.87 -81.63
CA ARG A 14 -12.02 -64.37 -80.66
C ARG A 14 -11.58 -62.96 -80.25
N ALA A 15 -12.35 -61.95 -80.66
CA ALA A 15 -12.24 -60.62 -80.10
C ALA A 15 -12.68 -60.71 -78.63
N VAL A 16 -11.71 -60.72 -77.72
CA VAL A 16 -11.98 -60.55 -76.28
C VAL A 16 -12.22 -59.07 -76.07
N THR A 17 -13.48 -58.69 -75.83
CA THR A 17 -13.84 -57.36 -75.35
C THR A 17 -13.15 -57.10 -74.02
N PRO A 18 -12.28 -56.08 -73.90
CA PRO A 18 -11.73 -55.71 -72.59
C PRO A 18 -12.86 -55.24 -71.70
N GLY A 19 -12.98 -55.80 -70.48
CA GLY A 19 -13.94 -55.33 -69.50
C GLY A 19 -13.75 -53.84 -69.17
N PRO A 20 -14.79 -53.16 -68.66
CA PRO A 20 -14.71 -51.73 -68.35
C PRO A 20 -13.56 -51.48 -67.38
N LYS A 21 -12.65 -50.56 -67.75
CA LYS A 21 -11.52 -50.19 -66.89
C LYS A 21 -12.05 -49.70 -65.54
N PRO A 22 -11.47 -50.13 -64.40
CA PRO A 22 -11.87 -49.62 -63.11
C PRO A 22 -11.70 -48.10 -63.11
N THR A 23 -12.80 -47.38 -62.87
CA THR A 23 -12.77 -45.94 -62.62
C THR A 23 -11.98 -45.73 -61.34
N TYR A 24 -10.77 -45.20 -61.45
CA TYR A 24 -10.00 -44.74 -60.31
C TYR A 24 -10.78 -43.60 -59.65
N VAL A 25 -11.46 -43.90 -58.55
CA VAL A 25 -12.09 -42.89 -57.71
C VAL A 25 -10.94 -42.19 -56.98
N PRO A 26 -10.71 -40.88 -57.19
CA PRO A 26 -9.65 -40.18 -56.48
C PRO A 26 -9.98 -40.19 -54.98
N VAL A 27 -9.20 -40.94 -54.21
CA VAL A 27 -9.30 -40.97 -52.75
C VAL A 27 -8.88 -39.58 -52.26
N ARG A 28 -9.77 -38.90 -51.53
CA ARG A 28 -9.47 -37.56 -50.99
C ARG A 28 -8.25 -37.67 -50.07
N PRO A 29 -7.21 -36.83 -50.24
CA PRO A 29 -6.03 -36.89 -49.40
C PRO A 29 -6.41 -36.58 -47.93
N PRO A 30 -5.79 -37.28 -46.96
CA PRO A 30 -6.05 -37.09 -45.55
C PRO A 30 -5.75 -35.64 -45.14
N LEU A 31 -6.47 -35.12 -44.14
CA LEU A 31 -6.42 -33.69 -43.75
C LEU A 31 -4.99 -33.20 -43.49
N LEU A 32 -4.15 -34.03 -42.84
CA LEU A 32 -2.75 -33.75 -42.54
C LEU A 32 -1.84 -33.68 -43.78
N ALA A 33 -2.23 -34.29 -44.91
CA ALA A 33 -1.49 -34.19 -46.17
C ALA A 33 -1.86 -32.94 -46.98
N ARG A 34 -2.88 -32.19 -46.55
CA ARG A 34 -3.33 -30.97 -47.24
C ARG A 34 -2.51 -29.78 -46.77
N ARG A 35 -1.89 -29.08 -47.72
CA ARG A 35 -1.13 -27.86 -47.47
C ARG A 35 -1.97 -26.79 -46.75
N SER A 36 -3.26 -26.71 -47.04
CA SER A 36 -4.21 -25.79 -46.39
C SER A 36 -4.40 -26.05 -44.90
N PHE A 37 -4.32 -27.32 -44.46
CA PHE A 37 -4.39 -27.66 -43.03
C PHE A 37 -3.20 -27.06 -42.29
N TRP A 38 -1.98 -27.25 -42.79
CA TRP A 38 -0.77 -26.67 -42.20
C TRP A 38 -0.75 -25.14 -42.25
N VAL A 39 -1.32 -24.53 -43.29
CA VAL A 39 -1.51 -23.07 -43.35
C VAL A 39 -2.45 -22.60 -42.23
N SER A 40 -3.57 -23.30 -41.99
CA SER A 40 -4.50 -22.96 -40.91
C SER A 40 -3.89 -23.16 -39.51
N VAL A 41 -3.14 -24.25 -39.30
CA VAL A 41 -2.41 -24.49 -38.05
C VAL A 41 -1.35 -23.41 -37.83
N GLY A 42 -0.57 -23.08 -38.87
CA GLY A 42 0.42 -22.01 -38.80
C GLY A 42 -0.19 -20.66 -38.48
N ALA A 43 -1.35 -20.32 -39.06
CA ALA A 43 -2.08 -19.10 -38.76
C ALA A 43 -2.55 -19.05 -37.29
N VAL A 44 -3.08 -20.15 -36.75
CA VAL A 44 -3.50 -20.23 -35.34
C VAL A 44 -2.29 -20.08 -34.40
N VAL A 45 -1.18 -20.77 -34.68
CA VAL A 45 0.05 -20.65 -33.89
C VAL A 45 0.60 -19.23 -33.92
N LEU A 46 0.57 -18.57 -35.08
CA LEU A 46 1.01 -17.18 -35.22
C LEU A 46 0.15 -16.24 -34.37
N VAL A 47 -1.17 -16.39 -34.40
CA VAL A 47 -2.09 -15.58 -33.59
C VAL A 47 -1.85 -15.79 -32.09
N LEU A 48 -1.68 -17.05 -31.65
CA LEU A 48 -1.39 -17.37 -30.25
C LEU A 48 -0.04 -16.80 -29.80
N ALA A 49 0.98 -16.85 -30.66
CA ALA A 49 2.29 -16.26 -30.38
C ALA A 49 2.20 -14.73 -30.20
N VAL A 50 1.49 -14.04 -31.10
CA VAL A 50 1.27 -12.60 -30.99
C VAL A 50 0.49 -12.25 -29.73
N ALA A 51 -0.57 -12.99 -29.41
CA ALA A 51 -1.34 -12.79 -28.19
C ALA A 51 -0.51 -13.02 -26.91
N GLY A 52 0.34 -14.05 -26.89
CA GLY A 52 1.24 -14.35 -25.77
C GLY A 52 2.29 -13.26 -25.55
N ILE A 53 2.89 -12.74 -26.63
CA ILE A 53 3.84 -11.61 -26.56
C ILE A 53 3.14 -10.36 -26.02
N TRP A 54 1.94 -10.06 -26.53
CA TRP A 54 1.17 -8.88 -26.10
C TRP A 54 0.76 -8.98 -24.63
N TYR A 55 0.32 -10.15 -24.17
CA TYR A 55 -0.01 -10.41 -22.77
C TYR A 55 1.23 -10.30 -21.87
N GLY A 56 2.38 -10.84 -22.29
CA GLY A 56 3.65 -10.71 -21.57
C GLY A 56 4.06 -9.26 -21.38
N LEU A 57 4.04 -8.47 -22.46
CA LEU A 57 4.32 -7.02 -22.43
C LEU A 57 3.33 -6.24 -21.56
N ALA A 58 2.04 -6.58 -21.61
CA ALA A 58 1.01 -5.95 -20.80
C ALA A 58 1.23 -6.25 -19.30
N LYS A 59 1.56 -7.50 -18.97
CA LYS A 59 1.85 -7.92 -17.60
C LYS A 59 3.12 -7.27 -17.05
N GLU A 60 4.19 -7.21 -17.83
CA GLU A 60 5.45 -6.58 -17.43
C GLU A 60 5.26 -5.07 -17.19
N ARG A 61 4.47 -4.38 -18.03
CA ARG A 61 4.10 -2.98 -17.81
C ARG A 61 3.25 -2.79 -16.55
N ALA A 62 2.31 -3.69 -16.27
CA ALA A 62 1.51 -3.63 -15.05
C ALA A 62 2.39 -3.81 -13.81
N GLN A 63 3.26 -4.81 -13.80
CA GLN A 63 4.21 -5.06 -12.70
C GLN A 63 5.21 -3.91 -12.51
N ALA A 64 5.72 -3.32 -13.60
CA ALA A 64 6.61 -2.18 -13.53
C ALA A 64 5.91 -0.96 -12.91
N ARG A 65 4.65 -0.69 -13.28
CA ARG A 65 3.83 0.38 -12.69
C ARG A 65 3.57 0.13 -11.21
N GLU A 66 3.19 -1.08 -10.82
CA GLU A 66 2.96 -1.45 -9.42
C GLU A 66 4.25 -1.29 -8.58
N ALA A 67 5.38 -1.76 -9.09
CA ALA A 67 6.67 -1.61 -8.42
C ALA A 67 7.09 -0.13 -8.30
N GLU A 68 6.82 0.68 -9.32
CA GLU A 68 7.10 2.11 -9.28
C GLU A 68 6.22 2.84 -8.25
N LEU A 69 4.92 2.52 -8.20
CA LEU A 69 4.00 3.05 -7.20
C LEU A 69 4.42 2.66 -5.79
N ALA A 70 4.77 1.39 -5.56
CA ALA A 70 5.26 0.92 -4.26
C ALA A 70 6.54 1.64 -3.82
N ARG A 71 7.47 1.91 -4.75
CA ARG A 71 8.67 2.72 -4.47
C ARG A 71 8.31 4.17 -4.12
N ARG A 72 7.39 4.80 -4.85
CA ARG A 72 6.94 6.17 -4.56
C ARG A 72 6.27 6.26 -3.20
N LEU A 73 5.38 5.32 -2.87
CA LEU A 73 4.73 5.20 -1.55
C LEU A 73 5.77 5.08 -0.44
N ARG A 74 6.72 4.15 -0.60
CA ARG A 74 7.79 3.93 0.37
C ARG A 74 8.66 5.17 0.58
N ASN A 75 9.07 5.84 -0.51
CA ASN A 75 9.90 7.03 -0.42
C ASN A 75 9.15 8.19 0.24
N ALA A 76 7.87 8.39 -0.09
CA ALA A 76 7.06 9.43 0.54
C ALA A 76 6.86 9.17 2.04
N ALA A 77 6.63 7.92 2.43
CA ALA A 77 6.47 7.53 3.81
C ALA A 77 7.80 7.65 4.61
N LEU A 78 8.94 7.29 4.02
CA LEU A 78 10.27 7.50 4.61
C LEU A 78 10.61 8.98 4.75
N GLU A 79 10.25 9.83 3.77
CA GLU A 79 10.45 11.27 3.86
C GLU A 79 9.58 11.88 4.97
N LEU A 80 8.31 11.47 5.06
CA LEU A 80 7.42 11.87 6.14
C LEU A 80 8.00 11.46 7.49
N GLN A 81 8.47 10.21 7.59
CA GLN A 81 9.06 9.67 8.80
C GLN A 81 10.31 10.45 9.23
N GLY A 82 11.23 10.70 8.29
CA GLY A 82 12.46 11.44 8.56
C GLY A 82 12.23 12.89 9.00
N ARG A 83 11.04 13.44 8.78
CA ARG A 83 10.67 14.78 9.26
C ARG A 83 9.88 14.75 10.57
N ILE A 84 8.98 13.78 10.76
CA ILE A 84 8.12 13.70 11.94
C ILE A 84 8.83 13.07 13.14
N ASP A 85 9.52 11.94 12.95
CA ASP A 85 10.14 11.19 14.06
C ASP A 85 11.10 12.03 14.92
N PRO A 86 11.99 12.88 14.35
CA PRO A 86 12.87 13.72 15.16
C PRO A 86 12.14 14.74 16.04
N ILE A 87 10.91 15.13 15.65
CA ILE A 87 10.10 16.10 16.39
C ILE A 87 9.36 15.41 17.54
N ILE A 88 8.80 14.22 17.30
CA ILE A 88 7.96 13.54 18.30
C ILE A 88 8.75 12.66 19.28
N THR A 89 9.90 12.09 18.87
CA THR A 89 10.70 11.18 19.71
C THR A 89 11.12 11.79 21.05
N PRO A 90 11.52 13.07 21.13
CA PRO A 90 11.88 13.69 22.42
C PRO A 90 10.70 13.88 23.37
N LEU A 91 9.46 13.82 22.88
CA LEU A 91 8.26 14.18 23.65
C LEU A 91 7.72 13.00 24.47
N GLY A 92 8.13 11.78 24.17
CA GLY A 92 7.49 10.60 24.74
C GLY A 92 7.90 9.29 24.10
N ASN A 93 7.15 8.23 24.43
CA ASN A 93 7.47 6.87 24.00
C ASN A 93 6.31 6.25 23.22
N PRO A 94 6.58 5.49 22.14
CA PRO A 94 5.55 4.70 21.48
C PRO A 94 5.06 3.56 22.38
N ILE A 95 3.74 3.35 22.44
CA ILE A 95 3.09 2.22 23.11
C ILE A 95 2.59 1.25 22.05
N PRO A 96 3.10 0.01 21.97
CA PRO A 96 2.58 -1.00 21.06
C PRO A 96 1.10 -1.34 21.38
N PRO A 97 0.25 -1.61 20.37
CA PRO A 97 0.56 -1.74 18.95
C PRO A 97 0.48 -0.44 18.14
N SER A 98 -0.20 0.60 18.61
CA SER A 98 -0.42 1.84 17.84
C SER A 98 -0.68 3.10 18.67
N GLY A 99 -0.11 3.19 19.88
CA GLY A 99 -0.24 4.32 20.79
C GLY A 99 1.06 5.10 20.96
N PHE A 100 0.96 6.27 21.60
CA PHE A 100 2.10 7.10 21.99
C PHE A 100 1.81 7.77 23.32
N GLU A 101 2.71 7.60 24.29
CA GLU A 101 2.67 8.26 25.58
C GLU A 101 3.49 9.55 25.51
N ALA A 102 2.81 10.69 25.32
CA ALA A 102 3.45 11.99 25.30
C ALA A 102 3.51 12.60 26.71
N PHE A 103 4.64 13.23 27.04
CA PHE A 103 4.88 13.96 28.29
C PHE A 103 4.57 13.15 29.58
N PRO A 104 5.19 11.98 29.77
CA PRO A 104 4.93 11.13 30.95
C PRO A 104 5.21 11.83 32.28
N ASP A 105 6.22 12.70 32.34
CA ASP A 105 6.54 13.47 33.55
C ASP A 105 5.41 14.45 33.93
N LEU A 106 4.79 15.10 32.93
CA LEU A 106 3.65 15.98 33.15
C LEU A 106 2.41 15.17 33.59
N GLN A 107 2.18 14.01 32.98
CA GLN A 107 1.09 13.11 33.38
C GLN A 107 1.22 12.67 34.84
N GLY A 108 2.44 12.31 35.26
CA GLY A 108 2.75 11.96 36.64
C GLY A 108 2.51 13.14 37.59
N ALA A 109 3.10 14.30 37.29
CA ALA A 109 2.97 15.50 38.11
C ALA A 109 1.51 15.98 38.25
N LEU A 110 0.71 15.91 37.17
CA LEU A 110 -0.72 16.22 37.20
C LEU A 110 -1.50 15.24 38.07
N SER A 111 -1.18 13.94 38.01
CA SER A 111 -1.85 12.92 38.82
C SER A 111 -1.59 13.15 40.31
N ASP A 112 -0.35 13.51 40.68
CA ASP A 112 0.01 13.86 42.06
C ASP A 112 -0.71 15.13 42.53
N ALA A 113 -0.74 16.17 41.69
CA ALA A 113 -1.38 17.45 42.00
C ALA A 113 -2.91 17.32 42.17
N VAL A 114 -3.57 16.50 41.35
CA VAL A 114 -5.00 16.17 41.50
C VAL A 114 -5.26 15.42 42.81
N GLY A 115 -4.32 14.57 43.24
CA GLY A 115 -4.37 13.91 44.55
C GLY A 115 -4.15 14.85 45.75
N GLY A 116 -3.92 16.15 45.51
CA GLY A 116 -3.57 17.13 46.54
C GLY A 116 -2.13 16.99 47.05
N GLY A 117 -1.30 16.23 46.34
CA GLY A 117 0.11 16.00 46.63
C GLY A 117 1.03 16.73 45.66
N GLY A 118 2.31 16.33 45.66
CA GLY A 118 3.34 16.90 44.79
C GLY A 118 3.95 18.21 45.31
N ASP A 119 5.12 18.54 44.81
CA ASP A 119 5.75 19.85 45.03
C ASP A 119 5.23 20.84 43.97
N PRO A 120 4.55 21.93 44.36
CA PRO A 120 4.07 22.94 43.40
C PRO A 120 5.19 23.51 42.54
N LYS A 121 6.41 23.68 43.08
CA LYS A 121 7.53 24.18 42.30
C LYS A 121 7.94 23.19 41.20
N ALA A 122 8.04 21.91 41.55
CA ALA A 122 8.32 20.86 40.58
C ALA A 122 7.23 20.76 39.50
N LEU A 123 5.95 20.89 39.88
CA LEU A 123 4.84 20.94 38.93
C LEU A 123 5.00 22.09 37.94
N ALA A 124 5.30 23.30 38.44
CA ALA A 124 5.52 24.46 37.57
C ALA A 124 6.70 24.28 36.62
N ASP A 125 7.83 23.74 37.10
CA ASP A 125 9.02 23.51 36.27
C ASP A 125 8.75 22.49 35.16
N ILE A 126 8.11 21.36 35.49
CA ILE A 126 7.72 20.31 34.53
C ILE A 126 6.69 20.85 33.53
N ALA A 127 5.69 21.58 34.02
CA ALA A 127 4.64 22.17 33.20
C ALA A 127 5.19 23.19 32.19
N ASN A 128 6.05 24.10 32.61
CA ASN A 128 6.66 25.08 31.68
C ASN A 128 7.52 24.39 30.63
N ALA A 129 8.34 23.40 31.02
CA ALA A 129 9.15 22.64 30.08
C ALA A 129 8.29 21.87 29.06
N ALA A 130 7.18 21.27 29.50
CA ALA A 130 6.24 20.59 28.62
C ALA A 130 5.51 21.56 27.68
N ALA A 131 5.10 22.73 28.18
CA ALA A 131 4.45 23.77 27.37
C ALA A 131 5.37 24.27 26.24
N ASP A 132 6.64 24.52 26.55
CA ASP A 132 7.65 24.94 25.57
C ASP A 132 7.94 23.84 24.55
N ALA A 133 8.14 22.59 25.01
CA ALA A 133 8.39 21.45 24.13
C ALA A 133 7.19 21.17 23.20
N ALA A 134 5.96 21.19 23.73
CA ALA A 134 4.74 20.98 22.96
C ALA A 134 4.50 22.11 21.94
N GLY A 135 4.73 23.37 22.35
CA GLY A 135 4.63 24.53 21.46
C GLY A 135 5.64 24.45 20.30
N LYS A 136 6.91 24.20 20.62
CA LYS A 136 7.96 24.05 19.61
C LYS A 136 7.69 22.89 18.65
N ALA A 137 7.28 21.73 19.18
CA ALA A 137 6.96 20.58 18.35
C ALA A 137 5.76 20.83 17.42
N ALA A 138 4.75 21.56 17.88
CA ALA A 138 3.62 21.96 17.04
C ALA A 138 4.09 22.88 15.89
N ASP A 139 4.92 23.88 16.20
CA ASP A 139 5.46 24.82 15.21
C ASP A 139 6.38 24.10 14.20
N ASP A 140 7.22 23.17 14.66
CA ASP A 140 8.10 22.37 13.80
C ASP A 140 7.26 21.42 12.90
N LEU A 141 6.17 20.84 13.41
CA LEU A 141 5.25 20.02 12.60
C LEU A 141 4.46 20.83 11.58
N GLU A 142 4.13 22.09 11.86
CA GLU A 142 3.48 22.96 10.88
C GLU A 142 4.36 23.21 9.65
N GLN A 143 5.68 23.27 9.85
CA GLN A 143 6.65 23.41 8.76
C GLN A 143 6.80 22.14 7.91
N VAL A 144 6.32 20.98 8.38
CA VAL A 144 6.34 19.73 7.60
C VAL A 144 5.23 19.80 6.56
N GLU A 145 5.55 20.16 5.32
CA GLU A 145 4.59 20.20 4.21
C GLU A 145 4.15 18.79 3.74
N ALA A 146 3.34 18.09 4.54
CA ALA A 146 2.85 16.75 4.22
C ALA A 146 2.20 16.70 2.83
N ALA A 147 1.40 17.70 2.47
CA ALA A 147 0.76 17.80 1.15
C ALA A 147 1.78 17.86 0.00
N THR A 148 2.93 18.51 0.18
CA THR A 148 4.00 18.56 -0.83
C THR A 148 4.75 17.22 -0.92
N ILE A 149 4.87 16.50 0.21
CA ILE A 149 5.53 15.20 0.28
C ILE A 149 4.68 14.10 -0.39
N VAL A 150 3.36 14.10 -0.16
CA VAL A 150 2.46 13.03 -0.64
C VAL A 150 1.61 13.42 -1.86
N GLY A 151 1.43 14.71 -2.14
CA GLY A 151 0.56 15.21 -3.20
C GLY A 151 1.17 15.10 -4.61
N GLY A 152 0.31 14.93 -5.62
CA GLY A 152 0.70 14.97 -7.05
C GLY A 152 1.54 13.80 -7.54
N LYS A 153 1.68 12.73 -6.75
CA LYS A 153 2.56 11.58 -7.03
C LYS A 153 1.82 10.32 -7.52
N ASP A 154 0.57 10.47 -7.98
CA ASP A 154 -0.37 9.38 -8.33
C ASP A 154 -0.56 8.37 -7.17
N LEU A 155 -0.45 8.84 -5.93
CA LEU A 155 -0.62 8.02 -4.74
C LEU A 155 -2.11 7.86 -4.42
N ASP A 156 -2.40 6.78 -3.68
CA ASP A 156 -3.75 6.50 -3.18
C ASP A 156 -4.29 7.68 -2.36
N ALA A 157 -5.54 8.07 -2.63
CA ALA A 157 -6.17 9.23 -1.99
C ALA A 157 -6.30 9.04 -0.47
N VAL A 158 -6.51 7.80 -0.01
CA VAL A 158 -6.60 7.49 1.43
C VAL A 158 -5.22 7.64 2.08
N PHE A 159 -4.15 7.21 1.42
CA PHE A 159 -2.78 7.45 1.90
C PHE A 159 -2.47 8.95 2.06
N VAL A 160 -2.82 9.76 1.05
CA VAL A 160 -2.59 11.21 1.08
C VAL A 160 -3.39 11.87 2.20
N LEU A 161 -4.66 11.50 2.36
CA LEU A 161 -5.54 12.04 3.40
C LEU A 161 -5.05 11.65 4.79
N ASN A 162 -4.65 10.40 5.01
CA ASN A 162 -4.12 9.94 6.29
C ASN A 162 -2.85 10.70 6.66
N ALA A 163 -1.92 10.94 5.72
CA ALA A 163 -0.70 11.70 6.00
C ALA A 163 -0.98 13.16 6.40
N ILE A 164 -1.96 13.81 5.77
CA ILE A 164 -2.37 15.18 6.11
C ILE A 164 -3.09 15.23 7.45
N ASN A 165 -4.04 14.32 7.67
CA ASN A 165 -4.83 14.24 8.91
C ASN A 165 -3.96 13.90 10.12
N ALA A 166 -3.02 12.96 9.96
CA ALA A 166 -2.04 12.60 10.97
C ALA A 166 -1.31 13.83 11.51
N ARG A 167 -0.70 14.60 10.61
CA ARG A 167 0.02 15.84 10.96
C ARG A 167 -0.90 16.84 11.67
N LEU A 168 -2.08 17.08 11.10
CA LEU A 168 -3.01 18.08 11.63
C LEU A 168 -3.53 17.72 13.04
N ARG A 169 -3.85 16.44 13.27
CA ARG A 169 -4.26 15.94 14.59
C ARG A 169 -3.11 15.96 15.60
N MET A 170 -1.89 15.58 15.19
CA MET A 170 -0.71 15.72 16.06
C MET A 170 -0.50 17.17 16.50
N ILE A 171 -0.59 18.14 15.59
CA ILE A 171 -0.47 19.57 15.91
C ILE A 171 -1.56 20.00 16.89
N GLN A 172 -2.82 19.59 16.66
CA GLN A 172 -3.93 19.89 17.57
C GLN A 172 -3.71 19.30 18.96
N GLY A 173 -3.29 18.04 19.04
CA GLY A 173 -2.95 17.38 20.31
C GLY A 173 -1.81 18.10 21.05
N LEU A 174 -0.73 18.49 20.36
CA LEU A 174 0.38 19.25 20.95
C LEU A 174 -0.05 20.62 21.47
N ARG A 175 -0.95 21.32 20.77
CA ARG A 175 -1.52 22.58 21.26
C ARG A 175 -2.34 22.38 22.52
N LEU A 176 -3.13 21.31 22.60
CA LEU A 176 -3.87 20.95 23.81
C LEU A 176 -2.93 20.54 24.96
N PHE A 177 -1.85 19.81 24.67
CA PHE A 177 -0.82 19.51 25.69
C PHE A 177 -0.19 20.79 26.24
N ARG A 178 0.09 21.77 25.38
CA ARG A 178 0.57 23.09 25.81
C ARG A 178 -0.43 23.80 26.70
N GLU A 179 -1.72 23.81 26.35
CA GLU A 179 -2.76 24.42 27.18
C GLU A 179 -2.92 23.73 28.53
N ALA A 180 -2.89 22.39 28.54
CA ALA A 180 -2.90 21.59 29.77
C ALA A 180 -1.71 21.93 30.66
N ALA A 181 -0.52 22.03 30.07
CA ALA A 181 0.71 22.38 30.79
C ALA A 181 0.64 23.80 31.36
N LEU A 182 0.16 24.80 30.60
CA LEU A 182 -0.02 26.16 31.13
C LEU A 182 -1.03 26.19 32.30
N LEU A 183 -2.14 25.46 32.20
CA LEU A 183 -3.09 25.31 33.31
C LEU A 183 -2.47 24.63 34.54
N ALA A 184 -1.57 23.67 34.33
CA ALA A 184 -0.84 23.01 35.40
C ALA A 184 0.14 23.97 36.09
N ALA A 185 0.81 24.84 35.33
CA ALA A 185 1.67 25.88 35.87
C ALA A 185 0.87 26.93 36.67
N ASP A 186 -0.33 27.30 36.21
CA ASP A 186 -1.25 28.15 36.96
C ASP A 186 -1.70 27.47 38.27
N ALA A 187 -2.03 26.18 38.22
CA ALA A 187 -2.40 25.39 39.39
C ALA A 187 -1.30 25.37 40.46
N ALA A 188 -0.03 25.31 40.04
CA ALA A 188 1.13 25.36 40.93
C ALA A 188 1.28 26.70 41.68
N GLY A 189 0.74 27.79 41.13
CA GLY A 189 0.73 29.11 41.79
C GLY A 189 -0.38 29.27 42.84
N GLU A 190 -1.39 28.40 42.81
CA GLU A 190 -2.57 28.46 43.68
C GLU A 190 -2.40 27.57 44.93
N ARG A 191 -3.38 27.63 45.85
CA ARG A 191 -3.41 26.78 47.05
C ARG A 191 -4.78 26.20 47.34
N GLY A 192 -4.81 25.08 48.06
CA GLY A 192 -6.04 24.43 48.52
C GLY A 192 -6.91 23.96 47.35
N ASP A 193 -8.23 24.00 47.53
CA ASP A 193 -9.21 23.49 46.57
C ASP A 193 -9.04 24.09 45.16
N ARG A 194 -8.57 25.34 45.07
CA ARG A 194 -8.37 26.02 43.79
C ARG A 194 -7.22 25.40 42.98
N ALA A 195 -6.13 25.01 43.64
CA ALA A 195 -5.02 24.33 43.01
C ALA A 195 -5.45 22.96 42.47
N THR A 196 -6.19 22.19 43.28
CA THR A 196 -6.72 20.88 42.88
C THR A 196 -7.73 21.00 41.73
N GLU A 197 -8.61 22.01 41.75
CA GLU A 197 -9.56 22.28 40.66
C GLU A 197 -8.84 22.57 39.34
N LEU A 198 -7.83 23.43 39.35
CA LEU A 198 -7.05 23.76 38.16
C LEU A 198 -6.23 22.56 37.67
N ALA A 199 -5.59 21.81 38.58
CA ALA A 199 -4.89 20.58 38.24
C ALA A 199 -5.81 19.52 37.61
N THR A 200 -7.06 19.42 38.10
CA THR A 200 -8.07 18.51 37.53
C THR A 200 -8.43 18.93 36.10
N ARG A 201 -8.69 20.23 35.87
CA ARG A 201 -8.95 20.74 34.52
C ARG A 201 -7.76 20.55 33.59
N ALA A 202 -6.54 20.81 34.08
CA ALA A 202 -5.32 20.59 33.33
C ALA A 202 -5.18 19.11 32.94
N LYS A 203 -5.49 18.18 33.85
CA LYS A 203 -5.52 16.75 33.58
C LYS A 203 -6.58 16.37 32.53
N ASP A 204 -7.79 16.91 32.61
CA ASP A 204 -8.84 16.62 31.62
C ASP A 204 -8.42 17.07 30.20
N VAL A 205 -7.79 18.26 30.10
CA VAL A 205 -7.25 18.76 28.82
C VAL A 205 -6.06 17.91 28.36
N PHE A 206 -5.20 17.46 29.28
CA PHE A 206 -4.09 16.57 28.97
C PHE A 206 -4.58 15.23 28.41
N ASP A 207 -5.60 14.63 29.01
CA ASP A 207 -6.15 13.36 28.55
C ASP A 207 -6.82 13.51 27.16
N LEU A 208 -7.52 14.62 26.92
CA LEU A 208 -8.06 14.97 25.60
C LEU A 208 -6.93 15.18 24.57
N ALA A 209 -5.85 15.87 24.96
CA ALA A 209 -4.68 16.07 24.12
C ALA A 209 -4.06 14.73 23.70
N GLY A 210 -3.95 13.78 24.63
CA GLY A 210 -3.47 12.42 24.39
C GLY A 210 -4.35 11.65 23.41
N GLN A 211 -5.68 11.80 23.48
CA GLN A 211 -6.59 11.18 22.51
C GLN A 211 -6.40 11.75 21.10
N VAL A 212 -6.43 13.08 20.95
CA VAL A 212 -6.28 13.75 19.66
C VAL A 212 -4.91 13.47 19.03
N PHE A 213 -3.84 13.53 19.85
CA PHE A 213 -2.50 13.20 19.40
C PHE A 213 -2.39 11.71 19.02
N GLY A 214 -2.94 10.82 19.84
CA GLY A 214 -2.96 9.38 19.61
C GLY A 214 -3.66 9.01 18.31
N ASP A 215 -4.79 9.63 17.99
CA ASP A 215 -5.49 9.46 16.72
C ASP A 215 -4.63 9.92 15.53
N GLY A 216 -3.91 11.03 15.66
CA GLY A 216 -2.97 11.49 14.65
C GLY A 216 -1.78 10.55 14.48
N TYR A 217 -1.25 10.01 15.59
CA TYR A 217 -0.17 9.03 15.58
C TYR A 217 -0.60 7.69 14.98
N HIS A 218 -1.84 7.27 15.20
CA HIS A 218 -2.42 6.11 14.56
C HIS A 218 -2.48 6.29 13.03
N ASP A 219 -3.02 7.40 12.54
CA ASP A 219 -3.06 7.71 11.10
C ASP A 219 -1.65 7.72 10.49
N TYR A 220 -0.66 8.23 11.24
CA TYR A 220 0.76 8.21 10.85
C TYR A 220 1.32 6.80 10.74
N LEU A 221 1.02 5.92 11.69
CA LEU A 221 1.42 4.50 11.61
C LEU A 221 0.71 3.78 10.47
N GLU A 222 -0.55 4.09 10.15
CA GLU A 222 -1.24 3.52 8.98
C GLU A 222 -0.55 3.87 7.67
N VAL A 223 -0.05 5.10 7.53
CA VAL A 223 0.75 5.54 6.37
C VAL A 223 2.02 4.69 6.25
N GLN A 224 2.70 4.44 7.37
CA GLN A 224 3.90 3.60 7.39
C GLN A 224 3.59 2.12 7.11
N PHE A 225 2.48 1.61 7.61
CA PHE A 225 2.03 0.24 7.39
C PHE A 225 1.68 0.02 5.90
N LYS A 226 0.93 0.94 5.29
CA LYS A 226 0.61 0.90 3.85
C LYS A 226 1.86 0.95 2.96
N ALA A 227 2.93 1.56 3.44
CA ALA A 227 4.21 1.65 2.73
C ALA A 227 5.19 0.49 3.03
N ASP A 228 4.78 -0.53 3.80
CA ASP A 228 5.61 -1.67 4.25
C ASP A 228 6.96 -1.23 4.87
N ILE A 229 6.95 -0.09 5.60
CA ILE A 229 8.10 0.39 6.37
C ILE A 229 7.94 0.13 7.87
N PHE A 230 6.71 0.05 8.36
CA PHE A 230 6.42 -0.34 9.75
C PHE A 230 5.87 -1.76 9.81
N ARG A 231 6.44 -2.58 10.71
CA ARG A 231 5.92 -3.91 11.05
C ARG A 231 5.65 -3.95 12.55
N PRO A 232 4.39 -4.05 12.99
CA PRO A 232 4.09 -4.11 14.42
C PRO A 232 4.76 -5.33 15.05
N THR A 233 5.50 -5.11 16.13
CA THR A 233 6.02 -6.18 16.97
C THR A 233 4.85 -6.75 17.78
N LEU A 234 4.33 -7.91 17.37
CA LEU A 234 3.32 -8.61 18.17
C LEU A 234 3.94 -9.01 19.52
N PRO A 235 3.22 -8.86 20.64
CA PRO A 235 3.69 -9.39 21.92
C PRO A 235 3.91 -10.90 21.77
N GLN A 236 5.11 -11.39 22.11
CA GLN A 236 5.38 -12.81 22.07
C GLN A 236 4.41 -13.54 23.01
N PRO A 237 3.82 -14.67 22.61
CA PRO A 237 3.02 -15.46 23.52
C PRO A 237 3.92 -15.88 24.68
N THR A 238 3.60 -15.41 25.88
CA THR A 238 4.18 -15.90 27.13
C THR A 238 3.83 -17.39 27.22
N GLY A 239 4.84 -18.24 27.03
CA GLY A 239 4.73 -19.69 27.23
C GLY A 239 4.56 -20.07 28.70
#